data_AF-A0A1W9N259-F1
#
_entry.id   AF-A0A1W9N259-F1
#
_cell.length_a   1.000
_cell.length_b   1.000
_cell.length_c   1.000
_cell.angle_alpha   90.00
_cell.angle_beta   90.00
_cell.angle_gamma   90.00
#
_symmetry.space_group_name_H-M   'P 1'
#
loop_
_entity.id
_entity.type
_entity.pdbx_description
1 polymer ?
#
loop_
_entity_poly.entity_id
_entity_poly.type
_entity_poly.pdbx_seq_one_letter_code
_entity_poly.pdbx_strand_id
1 'polypeptide(L)'
;MRNLPHPIQYQGSKRNLAPIILKYFPQKVRRVVEPFAGTAAISIAAAAKQIARQFWLNDINKSLIKLIEIIIESPDEISGLYSKIWREQHNDSVEHYYQIREMFNRTHDPEFFLYLMARCAKGSVRYNAEGLFNQSPDKRRKGTRPEKMEKNIFGVSFLLKGKCTFSDTDYKKVLQCVAPNDLVYMDPPYQGVCGERDSRYYAGIAFDDFVVALDELNKKGISFIVSYDGRRGTKSFGNPLPDFLNLTKIEIEAGRSSQATLLGRDEITVESLYLSPALLENSPKKQNGYFETGYKTEQFLLS
;
A
#
# COMPACT_ATOMS: atom_id res chain seq x y z
N MET A 1 17.17 10.91 6.24
CA MET A 1 15.73 11.13 5.97
C MET A 1 14.96 10.93 7.29
N ARG A 2 14.06 11.86 7.68
CA ARG A 2 13.17 11.61 8.83
C ARG A 2 12.30 10.39 8.50
N ASN A 3 12.19 9.44 9.43
CA ASN A 3 11.25 8.33 9.28
C ASN A 3 9.83 8.89 9.25
N LEU A 4 9.13 8.69 8.12
CA LEU A 4 7.73 9.07 8.00
C LEU A 4 6.88 8.30 9.02
N PRO A 5 5.78 8.91 9.51
CA PRO A 5 4.91 8.28 10.48
C PRO A 5 4.13 7.13 9.83
N HIS A 6 4.11 5.98 10.49
CA HIS A 6 3.28 4.85 10.08
C HIS A 6 2.77 4.11 11.33
N PRO A 7 1.47 4.18 11.62
CA PRO A 7 0.89 3.57 12.82
C PRO A 7 0.81 2.04 12.70
N ILE A 8 0.67 1.54 11.47
CA ILE A 8 0.37 0.14 11.18
C ILE A 8 1.52 -0.52 10.41
N GLN A 9 1.82 -1.77 10.74
CA GLN A 9 2.62 -2.65 9.89
C GLN A 9 1.69 -3.40 8.95
N TYR A 10 2.01 -3.40 7.66
CA TYR A 10 1.19 -4.04 6.65
C TYR A 10 2.07 -4.76 5.64
N GLN A 11 1.81 -6.04 5.43
CA GLN A 11 2.50 -6.81 4.42
C GLN A 11 2.26 -6.21 3.03
N GLY A 12 3.32 -6.05 2.24
CA GLY A 12 3.24 -5.40 0.93
C GLY A 12 3.32 -3.86 0.98
N SER A 13 3.36 -3.25 2.17
CA SER A 13 3.45 -1.79 2.29
C SER A 13 4.66 -1.21 1.55
N LYS A 14 4.39 -0.22 0.71
CA LYS A 14 5.38 0.51 -0.09
C LYS A 14 6.18 1.55 0.69
N ARG A 15 6.08 1.57 2.02
CA ARG A 15 6.78 2.54 2.89
C ARG A 15 8.25 2.76 2.52
N ASN A 16 9.00 1.67 2.31
CA ASN A 16 10.45 1.76 2.03
C ASN A 16 10.74 2.17 0.58
N LEU A 17 9.85 1.81 -0.35
CA LEU A 17 9.98 2.11 -1.77
C LEU A 17 9.41 3.47 -2.16
N ALA A 18 8.51 4.03 -1.36
CA ALA A 18 7.83 5.29 -1.65
C ALA A 18 8.81 6.42 -2.02
N PRO A 19 9.94 6.64 -1.32
CA PRO A 19 10.90 7.68 -1.72
C PRO A 19 11.49 7.49 -3.13
N ILE A 20 11.60 6.24 -3.61
CA ILE A 20 12.10 5.92 -4.96
C ILE A 20 10.96 6.07 -5.97
N ILE A 21 9.78 5.50 -5.69
CA ILE A 21 8.59 5.59 -6.54
C ILE A 21 8.22 7.05 -6.82
N LEU A 22 8.29 7.91 -5.79
CA LEU A 22 7.99 9.34 -5.90
C LEU A 22 8.93 10.11 -6.86
N LYS A 23 10.10 9.56 -7.23
CA LYS A 23 10.98 10.17 -8.24
C LYS A 23 10.38 10.15 -9.66
N TYR A 24 9.34 9.34 -9.86
CA TYR A 24 8.59 9.20 -11.11
C TYR A 24 7.26 9.95 -11.07
N PHE A 25 6.90 10.56 -9.93
CA PHE A 25 5.74 11.42 -9.84
C PHE A 25 6.04 12.77 -10.53
N PRO A 26 5.04 13.43 -11.13
CA PRO A 26 5.16 14.82 -11.53
C PRO A 26 5.48 15.71 -10.31
N GLN A 27 6.12 16.87 -10.54
CA GLN A 27 6.52 17.77 -9.44
C GLN A 27 5.34 18.26 -8.61
N LYS A 28 4.19 18.47 -9.25
CA LYS A 28 2.93 18.86 -8.60
C LYS A 28 1.79 18.09 -9.27
N VAL A 29 0.93 17.51 -8.45
CA VAL A 29 -0.31 16.86 -8.89
C VAL A 29 -1.47 17.44 -8.10
N ARG A 30 -2.64 17.54 -8.74
CA ARG A 30 -3.83 18.04 -8.04
C ARG A 30 -4.23 17.05 -6.94
N ARG A 31 -4.36 15.79 -7.33
CA ARG A 31 -4.82 14.70 -6.47
C ARG A 31 -4.11 13.40 -6.83
N VAL A 32 -3.68 12.67 -5.81
CA VAL A 32 -3.23 11.27 -5.96
C VAL A 32 -4.40 10.36 -5.66
N VAL A 33 -4.64 9.38 -6.52
CA VAL A 33 -5.69 8.37 -6.36
C VAL A 33 -5.02 7.02 -6.16
N GLU A 34 -5.29 6.35 -5.05
CA GLU A 34 -4.81 5.01 -4.74
C GLU A 34 -6.00 4.04 -4.68
N PRO A 35 -6.33 3.30 -5.76
CA PRO A 35 -7.40 2.30 -5.75
C PRO A 35 -7.14 1.12 -4.81
N PHE A 36 -5.87 0.90 -4.45
CA PHE A 36 -5.36 -0.15 -3.56
C PHE A 36 -4.47 0.50 -2.49
N ALA A 37 -5.02 1.42 -1.71
CA ALA A 37 -4.27 2.27 -0.81
C ALA A 37 -3.54 1.48 0.29
N GLY A 38 -4.08 0.34 0.73
CA GLY A 38 -3.54 -0.37 1.89
C GLY A 38 -3.42 0.57 3.10
N THR A 39 -2.19 0.81 3.56
CA THR A 39 -1.90 1.77 4.65
C THR A 39 -1.56 3.19 4.17
N ALA A 40 -1.95 3.55 2.95
CA ALA A 40 -1.72 4.87 2.33
C ALA A 40 -0.24 5.31 2.31
N ALA A 41 0.69 4.36 2.14
CA ALA A 41 2.12 4.63 2.28
C ALA A 41 2.62 5.65 1.23
N ILE A 42 2.09 5.59 0.02
CA ILE A 42 2.41 6.53 -1.05
C ILE A 42 1.80 7.90 -0.79
N SER A 43 0.52 7.99 -0.41
CA SER A 43 -0.09 9.26 -0.03
C SER A 43 0.60 9.95 1.14
N ILE A 44 1.00 9.20 2.19
CA ILE A 44 1.78 9.75 3.31
C ILE A 44 3.10 10.35 2.80
N ALA A 45 3.83 9.64 1.94
CA ALA A 45 5.08 10.12 1.38
C ALA A 45 4.89 11.33 0.46
N ALA A 46 3.87 11.30 -0.40
CA ALA A 46 3.56 12.38 -1.34
C ALA A 46 3.10 13.65 -0.61
N ALA A 47 2.32 13.51 0.47
CA ALA A 47 1.93 14.61 1.35
C ALA A 47 3.14 15.23 2.06
N ALA A 48 4.03 14.39 2.61
CA ALA A 48 5.24 14.87 3.29
C ALA A 48 6.20 15.61 2.33
N LYS A 49 6.20 15.25 1.05
CA LYS A 49 6.95 15.93 -0.01
C LYS A 49 6.18 17.08 -0.67
N GLN A 50 4.93 17.33 -0.25
CA GLN A 50 4.04 18.35 -0.82
C GLN A 50 3.83 18.21 -2.34
N ILE A 51 3.89 16.98 -2.85
CA ILE A 51 3.70 16.67 -4.28
C ILE A 51 2.22 16.84 -4.67
N ALA A 52 1.31 16.46 -3.77
CA ALA A 52 -0.12 16.46 -4.02
C ALA A 52 -0.88 17.30 -2.99
N ARG A 53 -2.00 17.89 -3.42
CA ARG A 53 -2.88 18.69 -2.54
C ARG A 53 -4.02 17.88 -1.95
N GLN A 54 -4.50 16.89 -2.70
CA GLN A 54 -5.63 16.02 -2.34
C GLN A 54 -5.24 14.55 -2.52
N PHE A 55 -5.93 13.68 -1.80
CA PHE A 55 -5.71 12.24 -1.84
C PHE A 55 -7.05 11.52 -1.89
N TRP A 56 -7.17 10.53 -2.76
CA TRP A 56 -8.30 9.60 -2.73
C TRP A 56 -7.77 8.22 -2.38
N LEU A 57 -8.10 7.77 -1.18
CA LEU A 57 -7.69 6.48 -0.63
C LEU A 57 -8.84 5.50 -0.76
N ASN A 58 -8.64 4.46 -1.58
CA ASN A 58 -9.59 3.36 -1.71
C ASN A 58 -8.92 2.02 -1.42
N ASP A 59 -9.64 1.11 -0.79
CA ASP A 59 -9.26 -0.29 -0.69
C ASP A 59 -10.53 -1.12 -0.55
N ILE A 60 -10.56 -2.32 -1.15
CA ILE A 60 -11.71 -3.21 -1.01
C ILE A 60 -11.90 -3.67 0.44
N ASN A 61 -10.85 -3.62 1.27
CA ASN A 61 -10.95 -3.88 2.70
C ASN A 61 -11.56 -2.69 3.45
N LYS A 62 -12.87 -2.74 3.65
CA LYS A 62 -13.65 -1.75 4.39
C LYS A 62 -13.10 -1.45 5.79
N SER A 63 -12.71 -2.47 6.57
CA SER A 63 -12.17 -2.26 7.91
C SER A 63 -10.83 -1.50 7.88
N LEU A 64 -10.02 -1.73 6.84
CA LEU A 64 -8.76 -1.01 6.65
C LEU A 64 -9.00 0.45 6.30
N ILE A 65 -9.89 0.76 5.34
CA ILE A 65 -10.17 2.15 4.98
C ILE A 65 -10.80 2.92 6.13
N LYS A 66 -11.76 2.33 6.85
CA LYS A 66 -12.34 2.95 8.05
C LYS A 66 -11.28 3.26 9.12
N LEU A 67 -10.32 2.34 9.31
CA LEU A 67 -9.22 2.56 10.24
C LEU A 67 -8.30 3.70 9.76
N ILE A 68 -7.97 3.75 8.48
CA ILE A 68 -7.15 4.84 7.93
C ILE A 68 -7.88 6.19 8.03
N GLU A 69 -9.18 6.22 7.76
CA GLU A 69 -10.03 7.41 7.91
C GLU A 69 -10.01 7.95 9.34
N ILE A 70 -10.30 7.12 10.35
CA ILE A 70 -10.31 7.59 11.75
C ILE A 70 -8.92 7.99 12.24
N ILE A 71 -7.84 7.33 11.79
CA ILE A 71 -6.46 7.74 12.06
C ILE A 71 -6.18 9.16 11.54
N ILE A 72 -6.72 9.49 10.37
CA ILE A 72 -6.49 10.79 9.72
C ILE A 72 -7.40 11.86 10.33
N GLU A 73 -8.69 11.59 10.50
CA GLU A 73 -9.68 12.60 10.83
C GLU A 73 -9.93 12.75 12.34
N SER A 74 -9.82 11.68 13.13
CA SER A 74 -10.06 11.66 14.58
C SER A 74 -8.87 11.07 15.38
N PRO A 75 -7.65 11.64 15.26
CA PRO A 75 -6.43 11.07 15.85
C PRO A 75 -6.47 10.95 17.38
N ASP A 76 -7.08 11.92 18.08
CA ASP A 76 -7.22 11.91 19.54
C ASP A 76 -8.05 10.72 20.03
N GLU A 77 -9.17 10.45 19.35
CA GLU A 77 -10.11 9.38 19.69
C GLU A 77 -9.45 8.00 19.52
N ILE A 78 -8.95 7.71 18.32
CA ILE A 78 -8.39 6.39 18.02
C ILE A 78 -7.10 6.10 18.81
N SER A 79 -6.28 7.13 19.09
CA SER A 79 -5.08 6.97 19.91
C SER A 79 -5.42 6.70 21.38
N GLY A 80 -6.44 7.38 21.93
CA GLY A 80 -6.96 7.15 23.28
C GLY A 80 -7.55 5.75 23.44
N LEU A 81 -8.41 5.33 22.51
CA LEU A 81 -9.01 3.98 22.50
C LEU A 81 -7.94 2.89 22.39
N TYR A 82 -6.97 3.05 21.49
CA TYR A 82 -5.84 2.13 21.38
C TYR A 82 -5.05 2.03 22.69
N SER A 83 -4.76 3.17 23.32
CA SER A 83 -4.01 3.23 24.58
C SER A 83 -4.73 2.48 25.70
N LYS A 84 -6.05 2.64 25.79
CA LYS A 84 -6.91 1.91 26.74
C LYS A 84 -6.83 0.40 26.50
N ILE A 85 -7.13 -0.06 25.29
CA ILE A 85 -7.09 -1.49 24.91
C ILE A 85 -5.70 -2.08 25.17
N TRP A 86 -4.64 -1.32 24.88
CA TRP A 86 -3.27 -1.79 25.07
C TRP A 86 -2.92 -1.97 26.56
N ARG A 87 -3.43 -1.11 27.44
CA ARG A 87 -3.16 -1.18 28.90
C ARG A 87 -3.93 -2.30 29.61
N GLU A 88 -5.07 -2.73 29.05
CA GLU A 88 -5.92 -3.81 29.57
C GLU A 88 -5.31 -5.22 29.40
N GLN A 89 -4.18 -5.36 28.70
CA GLN A 89 -3.54 -6.65 28.40
C GLN A 89 -3.10 -7.51 29.61
N HIS A 90 -3.19 -6.99 30.85
CA HIS A 90 -2.85 -7.64 32.13
C HIS A 90 -1.69 -8.66 32.04
N ASN A 91 -1.83 -9.80 32.72
CA ASN A 91 -0.81 -10.87 32.78
C ASN A 91 -0.92 -11.83 31.58
N ASP A 92 -2.12 -12.20 31.16
CA ASP A 92 -2.32 -13.00 29.95
C ASP A 92 -2.63 -12.13 28.73
N SER A 93 -1.55 -11.56 28.18
CA SER A 93 -1.69 -10.76 26.97
C SER A 93 -2.17 -11.58 25.78
N VAL A 94 -1.91 -12.88 25.68
CA VAL A 94 -2.30 -13.66 24.49
C VAL A 94 -3.81 -13.86 24.47
N GLU A 95 -4.40 -14.19 25.61
CA GLU A 95 -5.85 -14.30 25.74
C GLU A 95 -6.53 -12.95 25.46
N HIS A 96 -5.99 -11.84 25.97
CA HIS A 96 -6.48 -10.49 25.65
C HIS A 96 -6.53 -10.25 24.13
N TYR A 97 -5.54 -10.71 23.36
CA TYR A 97 -5.58 -10.58 21.91
C TYR A 97 -6.76 -11.32 21.27
N TYR A 98 -7.07 -12.52 21.76
CA TYR A 98 -8.18 -13.30 21.22
C TYR A 98 -9.53 -12.70 21.60
N GLN A 99 -9.67 -12.13 22.80
CA GLN A 99 -10.85 -11.37 23.19
C GLN A 99 -11.06 -10.15 22.29
N ILE A 100 -10.01 -9.35 22.06
CA ILE A 100 -10.10 -8.20 21.14
C ILE A 100 -10.39 -8.65 19.70
N ARG A 101 -9.88 -9.82 19.28
CA ARG A 101 -10.22 -10.40 17.97
C ARG A 101 -11.69 -10.78 17.86
N GLU A 102 -12.26 -11.37 18.91
CA GLU A 102 -13.68 -11.68 18.97
C GLU A 102 -14.54 -10.41 18.92
N MET A 103 -14.16 -9.37 19.69
CA MET A 103 -14.83 -8.07 19.65
C MET A 103 -14.80 -7.47 18.25
N PHE A 104 -13.63 -7.43 17.59
CA PHE A 104 -13.51 -6.96 16.21
C PHE A 104 -14.37 -7.76 15.24
N ASN A 105 -14.38 -9.09 15.35
CA ASN A 105 -15.19 -9.95 14.47
C ASN A 105 -16.69 -9.75 14.68
N ARG A 106 -17.12 -9.26 15.84
CA ARG A 106 -18.53 -8.94 16.14
C ARG A 106 -18.93 -7.53 15.71
N THR A 107 -18.07 -6.54 15.91
CA THR A 107 -18.43 -5.11 15.75
C THR A 107 -17.80 -4.44 14.54
N HIS A 108 -16.65 -4.94 14.08
CA HIS A 108 -15.79 -4.33 13.08
C HIS A 108 -15.27 -2.93 13.45
N ASP A 109 -15.20 -2.62 14.76
CA ASP A 109 -14.77 -1.30 15.21
C ASP A 109 -13.27 -1.07 14.96
N PRO A 110 -12.88 0.13 14.48
CA PRO A 110 -11.50 0.43 14.09
C PRO A 110 -10.46 0.30 15.22
N GLU A 111 -10.80 0.58 16.47
CA GLU A 111 -9.89 0.53 17.61
C GLU A 111 -9.42 -0.89 17.92
N PHE A 112 -10.32 -1.87 17.82
CA PHE A 112 -9.96 -3.28 17.95
C PHE A 112 -9.10 -3.68 16.76
N PHE A 113 -9.45 -3.24 15.55
CA PHE A 113 -8.65 -3.52 14.37
C PHE A 113 -7.23 -2.95 14.45
N LEU A 114 -7.07 -1.71 14.93
CA LEU A 114 -5.78 -1.07 15.13
C LEU A 114 -4.91 -1.87 16.10
N TYR A 115 -5.49 -2.32 17.22
CA TYR A 115 -4.79 -3.18 18.17
C TYR A 115 -4.35 -4.50 17.54
N LEU A 116 -5.25 -5.17 16.81
CA LEU A 116 -4.93 -6.41 16.10
C LEU A 116 -3.82 -6.19 15.08
N MET A 117 -3.89 -5.13 14.27
CA MET A 117 -2.88 -4.78 13.28
C MET A 117 -1.52 -4.47 13.91
N ALA A 118 -1.52 -3.78 15.05
CA ALA A 118 -0.31 -3.46 15.78
C ALA A 118 0.37 -4.71 16.36
N ARG A 119 -0.32 -5.84 16.51
CA ARG A 119 0.19 -7.04 17.18
C ARG A 119 0.21 -8.32 16.32
N CYS A 120 -0.56 -8.40 15.24
CA CYS A 120 -0.69 -9.61 14.44
C CYS A 120 0.66 -10.09 13.88
N ALA A 121 0.77 -11.41 13.69
CA ALA A 121 1.97 -12.01 13.14
C ALA A 121 2.26 -11.45 11.73
N LYS A 122 3.51 -11.02 11.53
CA LYS A 122 4.04 -10.51 10.26
C LYS A 122 3.31 -9.27 9.70
N GLY A 123 2.46 -8.60 10.48
CA GLY A 123 1.66 -7.47 9.98
C GLY A 123 0.75 -7.86 8.80
N SER A 124 0.25 -9.10 8.80
CA SER A 124 -0.51 -9.66 7.68
C SER A 124 -1.98 -9.82 8.08
N VAL A 125 -2.86 -9.20 7.29
CA VAL A 125 -4.31 -9.35 7.44
C VAL A 125 -4.75 -10.66 6.80
N ARG A 126 -5.62 -11.40 7.49
CA ARG A 126 -6.22 -12.63 6.99
C ARG A 126 -7.65 -12.73 7.51
N TYR A 127 -8.54 -13.14 6.62
CA TYR A 127 -9.93 -13.43 6.93
C TYR A 127 -10.23 -14.88 6.55
N ASN A 128 -11.11 -15.53 7.30
CA ASN A 128 -11.64 -16.84 6.92
C ASN A 128 -12.72 -16.69 5.83
N ALA A 129 -13.30 -17.80 5.38
CA ALA A 129 -14.35 -17.81 4.36
C ALA A 129 -15.64 -17.08 4.80
N GLU A 130 -15.84 -16.87 6.10
CA GLU A 130 -16.96 -16.13 6.68
C GLU A 130 -16.68 -14.62 6.79
N GLY A 131 -15.49 -14.17 6.36
CA GLY A 131 -15.07 -12.77 6.46
C GLY A 131 -14.56 -12.37 7.86
N LEU A 132 -14.36 -13.31 8.77
CA LEU A 132 -13.86 -13.07 10.13
C LEU A 132 -12.34 -13.04 10.16
N PHE A 133 -11.76 -12.07 10.85
CA PHE A 133 -10.32 -11.97 11.03
C PHE A 133 -9.79 -13.16 11.82
N ASN A 134 -8.77 -13.85 11.28
CA ASN A 134 -8.29 -15.11 11.81
C ASN A 134 -6.77 -15.18 12.01
N GLN A 135 -6.04 -14.07 11.89
CA GLN A 135 -4.59 -14.06 12.15
C GLN A 135 -4.28 -14.27 13.64
N SER A 136 -3.14 -14.92 13.90
CA SER A 136 -2.55 -15.14 15.22
C SER A 136 -1.73 -13.94 15.71
N PRO A 137 -1.58 -13.75 17.04
CA PRO A 137 -0.73 -12.69 17.57
C PRO A 137 0.75 -13.00 17.35
N ASP A 138 1.56 -11.96 17.18
CA ASP A 138 3.01 -12.06 17.37
C ASP A 138 3.30 -12.22 18.87
N LYS A 139 3.64 -13.44 19.28
CA LYS A 139 3.89 -13.79 20.69
C LYS A 139 5.11 -13.08 21.30
N ARG A 140 5.97 -12.45 20.49
CA ARG A 140 7.18 -11.76 20.96
C ARG A 140 6.91 -10.32 21.42
N ARG A 141 5.71 -9.79 21.17
CA ARG A 141 5.37 -8.38 21.44
C ARG A 141 3.90 -8.22 21.85
N LYS A 142 3.62 -7.12 22.56
CA LYS A 142 2.29 -6.73 23.03
C LYS A 142 1.59 -5.71 22.11
N GLY A 143 2.13 -5.48 20.91
CA GLY A 143 1.77 -4.36 20.04
C GLY A 143 2.71 -3.15 20.18
N THR A 144 2.44 -2.09 19.43
CA THR A 144 3.20 -0.82 19.49
C THR A 144 2.91 -0.11 20.82
N ARG A 145 3.94 0.39 21.52
CA ARG A 145 3.72 1.16 22.76
C ARG A 145 2.82 2.39 22.49
N PRO A 146 1.88 2.73 23.39
CA PRO A 146 0.91 3.80 23.17
C PRO A 146 1.53 5.13 22.74
N GLU A 147 2.63 5.56 23.37
CA GLU A 147 3.27 6.86 23.08
C GLU A 147 3.84 6.91 21.65
N LYS A 148 4.36 5.77 21.17
CA LYS A 148 4.85 5.64 19.80
C LYS A 148 3.69 5.54 18.80
N MET A 149 2.61 4.86 19.17
CA MET A 149 1.43 4.73 18.32
C MET A 149 0.78 6.11 18.13
N GLU A 150 0.53 6.83 19.22
CA GLU A 150 0.02 8.19 19.25
C GLU A 150 0.84 9.12 18.35
N LYS A 151 2.17 9.17 18.55
CA LYS A 151 3.06 9.98 17.70
C LYS A 151 2.92 9.67 16.20
N ASN A 152 2.75 8.40 15.83
CA ASN A 152 2.54 8.02 14.43
C ASN A 152 1.15 8.42 13.92
N ILE A 153 0.09 8.23 14.72
CA ILE A 153 -1.28 8.61 14.36
C ILE A 153 -1.35 10.11 14.11
N PHE A 154 -0.89 10.92 15.06
CA PHE A 154 -0.85 12.38 14.90
C PHE A 154 0.04 12.81 13.74
N GLY A 155 1.16 12.12 13.50
CA GLY A 155 2.00 12.39 12.33
C GLY A 155 1.30 12.16 11.00
N VAL A 156 0.51 11.09 10.87
CA VAL A 156 -0.27 10.81 9.66
C VAL A 156 -1.41 11.82 9.52
N SER A 157 -2.16 12.07 10.60
CA SER A 157 -3.23 13.07 10.62
C SER A 157 -2.72 14.45 10.21
N PHE A 158 -1.60 14.92 10.76
CA PHE A 158 -0.98 16.19 10.39
C PHE A 158 -0.71 16.32 8.87
N LEU A 159 -0.32 15.23 8.21
CA LEU A 159 -0.02 15.24 6.79
C LEU A 159 -1.29 15.25 5.92
N LEU A 160 -2.33 14.52 6.32
CA LEU A 160 -3.43 14.12 5.44
C LEU A 160 -4.82 14.66 5.83
N LYS A 161 -5.01 15.12 7.08
CA LYS A 161 -6.31 15.58 7.60
C LYS A 161 -6.87 16.72 6.75
N GLY A 162 -8.15 16.61 6.39
CA GLY A 162 -8.84 17.59 5.54
C GLY A 162 -8.39 17.62 4.07
N LYS A 163 -7.58 16.65 3.64
CA LYS A 163 -7.11 16.51 2.24
C LYS A 163 -7.56 15.22 1.57
N CYS A 164 -8.22 14.33 2.30
CA CYS A 164 -8.52 12.98 1.86
C CYS A 164 -9.99 12.77 1.51
N THR A 165 -10.23 11.90 0.53
CA THR A 165 -11.51 11.25 0.27
C THR A 165 -11.31 9.74 0.42
N PHE A 166 -12.26 9.07 1.06
CA PHE A 166 -12.18 7.64 1.38
C PHE A 166 -13.28 6.88 0.64
N SER A 167 -12.97 5.67 0.19
CA SER A 167 -13.98 4.74 -0.32
C SER A 167 -13.56 3.29 -0.15
N ASP A 168 -14.52 2.37 -0.02
CA ASP A 168 -14.30 0.93 0.09
C ASP A 168 -14.94 0.17 -1.08
N THR A 169 -14.63 0.58 -2.32
CA THR A 169 -15.27 0.05 -3.52
C THR A 169 -14.30 -0.69 -4.43
N ASP A 170 -14.84 -1.48 -5.36
CA ASP A 170 -14.05 -2.11 -6.42
C ASP A 170 -13.24 -1.06 -7.19
N TYR A 171 -11.96 -1.36 -7.44
CA TYR A 171 -11.02 -0.46 -8.09
C TYR A 171 -11.54 0.06 -9.44
N LYS A 172 -12.31 -0.72 -10.20
CA LYS A 172 -12.89 -0.32 -11.48
C LYS A 172 -13.79 0.91 -11.33
N LYS A 173 -14.59 0.96 -10.24
CA LYS A 173 -15.47 2.12 -9.96
C LYS A 173 -14.66 3.37 -9.64
N VAL A 174 -13.54 3.22 -8.92
CA VAL A 174 -12.62 4.34 -8.65
C VAL A 174 -12.02 4.85 -9.96
N LEU A 175 -11.48 3.94 -10.78
CA LEU A 175 -10.83 4.28 -12.05
C LEU A 175 -11.77 4.98 -13.05
N GLN A 176 -13.07 4.65 -13.04
CA GLN A 176 -14.08 5.33 -13.86
C GLN A 176 -14.26 6.81 -13.49
N CYS A 177 -14.00 7.18 -12.24
CA CYS A 177 -14.18 8.51 -11.68
C CYS A 177 -12.88 9.35 -11.64
N VAL A 178 -11.78 8.81 -12.17
CA VAL A 178 -10.50 9.53 -12.26
C VAL A 178 -10.59 10.61 -13.33
N ALA A 179 -10.07 11.79 -13.01
CA ALA A 179 -10.00 12.92 -13.92
C ALA A 179 -8.61 13.03 -14.59
N PRO A 180 -8.47 13.64 -15.78
CA PRO A 180 -7.19 13.77 -16.49
C PRO A 180 -6.01 14.37 -15.70
N ASN A 181 -6.30 15.22 -14.70
CA ASN A 181 -5.27 15.87 -13.86
C ASN A 181 -4.98 15.12 -12.54
N ASP A 182 -5.55 13.93 -12.36
CA ASP A 182 -5.20 13.03 -11.26
C ASP A 182 -3.94 12.22 -11.63
N LEU A 183 -3.17 11.84 -10.61
CA LEU A 183 -2.17 10.79 -10.73
C LEU A 183 -2.71 9.53 -10.04
N VAL A 184 -2.81 8.43 -10.77
CA VAL A 184 -3.22 7.14 -10.19
C VAL A 184 -1.99 6.33 -9.81
N TYR A 185 -1.90 5.88 -8.56
CA TYR A 185 -0.92 4.88 -8.13
C TYR A 185 -1.64 3.58 -7.77
N MET A 186 -1.23 2.48 -8.40
CA MET A 186 -1.84 1.16 -8.23
C MET A 186 -0.81 0.18 -7.67
N ASP A 187 -1.15 -0.45 -6.55
CA ASP A 187 -0.42 -1.60 -5.99
C ASP A 187 -1.37 -2.79 -5.69
N PRO A 188 -1.96 -3.43 -6.73
CA PRO A 188 -2.91 -4.51 -6.55
C PRO A 188 -2.32 -5.79 -5.90
N PRO A 189 -3.18 -6.62 -5.28
CA PRO A 189 -2.82 -7.97 -4.86
C PRO A 189 -2.71 -8.95 -6.03
N TYR A 190 -1.52 -9.44 -6.34
CA TYR A 190 -1.33 -10.37 -7.48
C TYR A 190 -1.22 -11.84 -7.09
N GLN A 191 -1.76 -12.69 -7.99
CA GLN A 191 -1.90 -14.15 -7.85
C GLN A 191 -0.58 -14.91 -7.65
N GLY A 192 0.57 -14.39 -8.10
CA GLY A 192 1.86 -15.08 -7.99
C GLY A 192 2.47 -15.16 -6.57
N VAL A 193 1.91 -14.42 -5.61
CA VAL A 193 2.39 -14.38 -4.21
C VAL A 193 1.42 -15.11 -3.26
N CYS A 194 0.21 -15.45 -3.71
CA CYS A 194 -0.84 -16.13 -2.95
C CYS A 194 -1.30 -17.38 -3.69
N GLY A 195 -0.79 -18.56 -3.29
CA GLY A 195 -1.34 -19.83 -3.77
C GLY A 195 -2.82 -19.95 -3.41
N GLU A 196 -3.57 -20.73 -4.20
CA GLU A 196 -5.04 -20.92 -4.17
C GLU A 196 -5.65 -21.26 -2.80
N ARG A 197 -4.83 -21.58 -1.78
CA ARG A 197 -5.26 -21.89 -0.40
C ARG A 197 -5.20 -20.72 0.57
N ASP A 198 -4.69 -19.57 0.15
CA ASP A 198 -4.39 -18.43 1.04
C ASP A 198 -5.18 -17.21 0.54
N SER A 199 -6.47 -17.13 0.85
CA SER A 199 -7.34 -15.97 0.59
C SER A 199 -6.92 -14.78 1.47
N ARG A 200 -5.72 -14.25 1.21
CA ARG A 200 -5.10 -13.12 1.93
C ARG A 200 -5.72 -11.79 1.54
N TYR A 201 -6.39 -11.74 0.39
CA TYR A 201 -7.14 -10.58 -0.08
C TYR A 201 -8.62 -10.93 -0.24
N TYR A 202 -9.46 -9.95 0.10
CA TYR A 202 -10.92 -10.06 0.09
C TYR A 202 -11.48 -10.49 -1.29
N ALA A 203 -10.76 -10.18 -2.37
CA ALA A 203 -10.96 -10.75 -3.69
C ALA A 203 -9.60 -10.76 -4.44
N GLY A 204 -9.28 -11.86 -5.13
CA GLY A 204 -8.20 -11.84 -6.12
C GLY A 204 -8.61 -10.99 -7.32
N ILE A 205 -7.66 -10.33 -7.97
CA ILE A 205 -7.92 -9.55 -9.19
C ILE A 205 -7.67 -10.42 -10.41
N ALA A 206 -8.65 -10.49 -11.31
CA ALA A 206 -8.49 -11.14 -12.60
C ALA A 206 -7.52 -10.34 -13.47
N PHE A 207 -6.50 -11.01 -14.00
CA PHE A 207 -5.44 -10.36 -14.79
C PHE A 207 -6.01 -9.59 -15.98
N ASP A 208 -6.88 -10.24 -16.77
CA ASP A 208 -7.43 -9.66 -18.00
C ASP A 208 -8.30 -8.42 -17.70
N ASP A 209 -9.10 -8.47 -16.63
CA ASP A 209 -9.89 -7.33 -16.18
C ASP A 209 -9.02 -6.13 -15.77
N PHE A 210 -7.86 -6.40 -15.17
CA PHE A 210 -6.92 -5.35 -14.80
C PHE A 210 -6.26 -4.76 -16.04
N VAL A 211 -5.84 -5.59 -16.99
CA VAL A 211 -5.30 -5.15 -18.29
C VAL A 211 -6.29 -4.26 -19.05
N VAL A 212 -7.56 -4.66 -19.12
CA VAL A 212 -8.62 -3.85 -19.74
C VAL A 212 -8.76 -2.48 -19.06
N ALA A 213 -8.74 -2.44 -17.72
CA ALA A 213 -8.82 -1.19 -16.99
C ALA A 213 -7.62 -0.26 -17.28
N LEU A 214 -6.41 -0.80 -17.42
CA LEU A 214 -5.22 -0.02 -17.79
C LEU A 214 -5.33 0.54 -19.22
N ASP A 215 -5.83 -0.26 -20.17
CA ASP A 215 -6.07 0.18 -21.55
C ASP A 215 -7.08 1.33 -21.61
N GLU A 216 -8.16 1.27 -20.82
CA GLU A 216 -9.13 2.36 -20.70
C GLU A 216 -8.52 3.65 -20.14
N LEU A 217 -7.65 3.55 -19.13
CA LEU A 217 -6.93 4.71 -18.61
C LEU A 217 -5.99 5.32 -19.65
N ASN A 218 -5.28 4.48 -20.41
CA ASN A 218 -4.42 4.93 -21.51
C ASN A 218 -5.22 5.66 -22.59
N LYS A 219 -6.37 5.11 -23.03
CA LYS A 219 -7.26 5.76 -24.01
C LYS A 219 -7.78 7.11 -23.55
N LYS A 220 -7.95 7.29 -22.23
CA LYS A 220 -8.35 8.56 -21.60
C LYS A 220 -7.18 9.53 -21.35
N GLY A 221 -5.94 9.13 -21.65
CA GLY A 221 -4.76 9.93 -21.37
C GLY A 221 -4.49 10.15 -19.87
N ILE A 222 -4.92 9.22 -19.01
CA ILE A 222 -4.72 9.33 -17.56
C ILE A 222 -3.27 8.98 -17.21
N SER A 223 -2.64 9.82 -16.38
CA SER A 223 -1.32 9.51 -15.81
C SER A 223 -1.44 8.49 -14.69
N PHE A 224 -0.78 7.34 -14.84
CA PHE A 224 -0.75 6.31 -13.81
C PHE A 224 0.60 5.58 -13.69
N ILE A 225 0.77 4.96 -12.51
CA ILE A 225 1.91 4.13 -12.14
C ILE A 225 1.36 2.83 -11.54
N VAL A 226 1.88 1.69 -11.98
CA VAL A 226 1.54 0.38 -11.42
C VAL A 226 2.78 -0.27 -10.81
N SER A 227 2.71 -0.63 -9.54
CA SER A 227 3.56 -1.65 -8.91
C SER A 227 2.94 -3.00 -9.22
N TYR A 228 3.63 -3.87 -9.98
CA TYR A 228 3.02 -5.11 -10.50
C TYR A 228 3.77 -6.38 -10.12
N ASP A 229 4.89 -6.65 -10.80
CA ASP A 229 5.67 -7.86 -10.65
C ASP A 229 6.95 -7.58 -9.89
N GLY A 230 7.60 -8.67 -9.49
CA GLY A 230 8.94 -8.61 -8.96
C GLY A 230 9.73 -9.84 -9.35
N ARG A 231 11.05 -9.71 -9.35
CA ARG A 231 11.94 -10.85 -9.51
C ARG A 231 12.85 -10.99 -8.29
N ARG A 232 13.19 -12.22 -7.98
CA ARG A 232 14.13 -12.59 -6.93
C ARG A 232 15.12 -13.59 -7.50
N GLY A 233 16.37 -13.15 -7.66
CA GLY A 233 17.36 -13.91 -8.42
C GLY A 233 16.85 -14.19 -9.84
N THR A 234 16.72 -15.47 -10.20
CA THR A 234 16.20 -15.93 -11.50
C THR A 234 14.68 -16.15 -11.54
N LYS A 235 13.98 -16.04 -10.41
CA LYS A 235 12.53 -16.26 -10.33
C LYS A 235 11.77 -14.96 -10.51
N SER A 236 10.92 -14.87 -11.52
CA SER A 236 9.95 -13.80 -11.70
C SER A 236 8.59 -14.19 -11.10
N PHE A 237 7.90 -13.23 -10.50
CA PHE A 237 6.57 -13.42 -9.91
C PHE A 237 5.55 -12.56 -10.66
N GLY A 238 4.50 -13.18 -11.19
CA GLY A 238 3.44 -12.51 -11.97
C GLY A 238 3.68 -12.58 -13.47
N ASN A 239 2.61 -12.35 -14.25
CA ASN A 239 2.68 -12.23 -15.70
C ASN A 239 3.07 -10.80 -16.07
N PRO A 240 3.99 -10.57 -17.02
CA PRO A 240 4.28 -9.22 -17.48
C PRO A 240 3.01 -8.57 -18.07
N LEU A 241 2.85 -7.27 -17.86
CA LEU A 241 1.77 -6.52 -18.49
C LEU A 241 1.96 -6.49 -20.03
N PRO A 242 0.87 -6.59 -20.82
CA PRO A 242 0.99 -6.71 -22.28
C PRO A 242 1.60 -5.48 -22.98
N ASP A 243 2.40 -5.73 -24.01
CA ASP A 243 3.10 -4.69 -24.79
C ASP A 243 2.17 -3.67 -25.45
N PHE A 244 0.94 -4.08 -25.82
CA PHE A 244 -0.02 -3.17 -26.47
C PHE A 244 -0.45 -2.02 -25.56
N LEU A 245 -0.26 -2.13 -24.24
CA LEU A 245 -0.50 -1.03 -23.30
C LEU A 245 0.55 0.08 -23.38
N ASN A 246 1.66 -0.14 -24.11
CA ASN A 246 2.75 0.82 -24.31
C ASN A 246 3.28 1.43 -23.00
N LEU A 247 3.35 0.63 -21.94
CA LEU A 247 3.84 1.07 -20.63
C LEU A 247 5.36 1.01 -20.58
N THR A 248 5.99 2.00 -19.97
CA THR A 248 7.44 1.95 -19.71
C THR A 248 7.69 1.21 -18.41
N LYS A 249 8.36 0.05 -18.50
CA LYS A 249 8.78 -0.75 -17.34
C LYS A 249 10.07 -0.19 -16.75
N ILE A 250 10.12 -0.08 -15.43
CA ILE A 250 11.30 0.31 -14.65
C ILE A 250 11.48 -0.70 -13.54
N GLU A 251 12.70 -1.19 -13.35
CA GLU A 251 13.05 -2.05 -12.22
C GLU A 251 13.60 -1.23 -11.06
N ILE A 252 13.09 -1.49 -9.85
CA ILE A 252 13.55 -0.87 -8.62
C ILE A 252 14.06 -1.95 -7.68
N GLU A 253 15.25 -1.73 -7.12
CA GLU A 253 15.76 -2.56 -6.04
C GLU A 253 14.96 -2.33 -4.74
N ALA A 254 14.18 -3.34 -4.33
CA ALA A 254 13.40 -3.35 -3.10
C ALA A 254 14.21 -3.82 -1.88
N GLY A 255 15.47 -4.21 -2.10
CA GLY A 255 16.42 -4.64 -1.08
C GLY A 255 16.45 -6.16 -0.87
N ARG A 256 17.18 -6.60 0.16
CA ARG A 256 17.38 -8.04 0.47
C ARG A 256 16.05 -8.74 0.76
N SER A 257 15.85 -9.88 0.13
CA SER A 257 14.67 -10.71 0.36
C SER A 257 14.68 -11.31 1.76
N SER A 258 13.68 -10.96 2.58
CA SER A 258 13.56 -11.51 3.94
C SER A 258 13.42 -13.04 3.94
N GLN A 259 12.78 -13.62 2.92
CA GLN A 259 12.70 -15.07 2.76
C GLN A 259 14.04 -15.69 2.35
N ALA A 260 14.85 -15.01 1.52
CA ALA A 260 16.21 -15.48 1.20
C ALA A 260 17.09 -15.50 2.44
N THR A 261 17.07 -14.41 3.19
CA THR A 261 17.85 -14.27 4.42
C THR A 261 17.47 -15.33 5.44
N LEU A 262 16.17 -15.63 5.61
CA LEU A 262 15.70 -16.73 6.47
C LEU A 262 16.20 -18.11 6.02
N LEU A 263 16.49 -18.27 4.73
CA LEU A 263 17.05 -19.50 4.14
C LEU A 263 18.58 -19.44 3.97
N GLY A 264 19.25 -18.44 4.55
CA GLY A 264 20.71 -18.28 4.48
C GLY A 264 21.26 -17.83 3.13
N ARG A 265 20.41 -17.29 2.24
CA ARG A 265 20.79 -16.81 0.89
C ARG A 265 20.82 -15.28 0.84
N ASP A 266 21.76 -14.72 0.06
CA ASP A 266 21.81 -13.29 -0.23
C ASP A 266 21.21 -13.03 -1.61
N GLU A 267 19.90 -12.72 -1.65
CA GLU A 267 19.19 -12.43 -2.89
C GLU A 267 18.47 -11.09 -2.78
N ILE A 268 18.61 -10.27 -3.82
CA ILE A 268 17.94 -8.97 -3.95
C ILE A 268 16.56 -9.19 -4.54
N THR A 269 15.56 -8.50 -3.96
CA THR A 269 14.21 -8.40 -4.52
C THR A 269 14.17 -7.17 -5.40
N VAL A 270 13.79 -7.36 -6.66
CA VAL A 270 13.52 -6.28 -7.61
C VAL A 270 12.02 -6.22 -7.80
N GLU A 271 11.48 -5.02 -7.79
CA GLU A 271 10.07 -4.76 -8.08
C GLU A 271 9.97 -3.92 -9.35
N SER A 272 9.02 -4.22 -10.22
CA SER A 272 8.81 -3.40 -11.41
C SER A 272 7.69 -2.40 -11.22
N LEU A 273 7.99 -1.19 -11.66
CA LEU A 273 7.02 -0.15 -11.92
C LEU A 273 6.72 -0.07 -13.40
N TYR A 274 5.45 0.12 -13.74
CA TYR A 274 5.00 0.42 -15.08
C TYR A 274 4.44 1.83 -15.11
N LEU A 275 4.95 2.66 -16.03
CA LEU A 275 4.55 4.05 -16.21
C LEU A 275 3.71 4.21 -17.48
N SER A 276 2.57 4.89 -17.36
CA SER A 276 1.72 5.22 -18.52
C SER A 276 2.39 6.22 -19.48
N PRO A 277 2.07 6.20 -20.79
CA PRO A 277 2.54 7.21 -21.74
C PRO A 277 2.23 8.65 -21.31
N ALA A 278 1.00 8.90 -20.84
CA ALA A 278 0.55 10.23 -20.42
C ALA A 278 1.40 10.79 -19.26
N LEU A 279 1.86 9.93 -18.34
CA LEU A 279 2.74 10.35 -17.26
C LEU A 279 4.11 10.84 -17.78
N LEU A 280 4.66 10.16 -18.78
CA LEU A 280 5.96 10.51 -19.37
C LEU A 280 5.90 11.78 -20.21
N GLU A 281 4.80 12.00 -20.91
CA GLU A 281 4.55 13.24 -21.65
C GLU A 281 4.43 14.45 -20.73
N ASN A 282 3.79 14.28 -19.58
CA ASN A 282 3.60 15.34 -18.59
C ASN A 282 4.77 15.51 -17.61
N SER A 283 5.85 14.72 -17.74
CA SER A 283 6.99 14.78 -16.83
C SER A 283 8.02 15.83 -17.29
N PRO A 284 8.46 16.75 -16.42
CA PRO A 284 9.46 17.77 -16.77
C PRO A 284 10.85 17.18 -17.11
N LYS A 285 11.08 15.88 -16.85
CA LYS A 285 12.34 15.19 -17.18
C LYS A 285 12.61 15.05 -18.69
N LYS A 286 11.60 15.27 -19.56
CA LYS A 286 11.83 15.40 -21.01
C LYS A 286 12.74 16.58 -21.38
N GLN A 287 12.94 17.56 -20.49
CA GLN A 287 13.83 18.68 -20.79
C GLN A 287 15.33 18.38 -20.53
N ASN A 288 15.72 17.26 -19.90
CA ASN A 288 17.15 16.97 -19.65
C ASN A 288 17.54 15.49 -19.43
N GLY A 289 16.74 14.49 -19.83
CA GLY A 289 17.14 13.09 -19.65
C GLY A 289 16.45 12.13 -20.61
N TYR A 290 17.25 11.30 -21.28
CA TYR A 290 16.85 10.28 -22.25
C TYR A 290 15.89 9.27 -21.62
N PHE A 291 14.71 9.11 -22.23
CA PHE A 291 13.85 7.95 -22.04
C PHE A 291 13.98 7.11 -23.31
N GLU A 292 14.68 5.98 -23.25
CA GLU A 292 14.69 5.02 -24.34
C GLU A 292 13.32 4.33 -24.41
N THR A 293 12.70 4.42 -25.57
CA THR A 293 11.53 3.63 -25.94
C THR A 293 12.04 2.40 -26.69
N GLY A 294 11.67 1.22 -26.20
CA GLY A 294 12.10 -0.06 -26.77
C GLY A 294 12.94 -0.86 -25.78
N TYR A 295 12.55 -2.11 -25.58
CA TYR A 295 13.19 -3.06 -24.68
C TYR A 295 14.72 -3.12 -24.82
N LYS A 296 15.43 -2.46 -23.91
CA LYS A 296 16.72 -2.90 -23.40
C LYS A 296 16.77 -2.70 -21.89
N THR A 297 16.87 -3.83 -21.20
CA THR A 297 17.12 -3.89 -19.77
C THR A 297 18.51 -3.29 -19.50
N GLU A 298 18.57 -2.05 -19.04
CA GLU A 298 19.80 -1.49 -18.48
C GLU A 298 19.63 -1.14 -17.00
N GLN A 299 20.57 -1.68 -16.22
CA GLN A 299 20.66 -1.58 -14.78
C GLN A 299 21.23 -0.20 -14.43
N PHE A 300 20.40 0.72 -13.95
CA PHE A 300 20.88 2.03 -13.51
C PHE A 300 21.36 1.98 -12.06
N LEU A 301 22.66 1.82 -11.86
CA LEU A 301 23.35 2.18 -10.61
C LEU A 301 23.48 3.71 -10.55
N LEU A 302 22.77 4.36 -9.62
CA LEU A 302 22.96 5.79 -9.35
C LEU A 302 24.15 5.97 -8.40
N SER A 303 25.19 6.64 -8.86
CA SER A 303 26.21 7.31 -8.05
C SER A 303 25.65 8.54 -7.34
#